data_AF-A0ABD7CJ68-F1
#
_entry.id   AF-A0ABD7CJ68-F1
#
_cell.length_a   1.000
_cell.length_b   1.000
_cell.length_c   1.000
_cell.angle_alpha   90.00
_cell.angle_beta   90.00
_cell.angle_gamma   90.00
#
_symmetry.space_group_name_H-M   'P 1'
#
loop_
_entity.id
_entity.type
_entity.pdbx_description
1 polymer ?
#
loop_
_entity_poly.entity_id
_entity_poly.type
_entity_poly.pdbx_seq_one_letter_code
_entity_poly.pdbx_strand_id
1 'polypeptide(L)'
;MKKMCIYSEDENFVRHIHNMIKILDLDLHYSKENTLANSEYIVINRDINFQYDGIDCEYCFINMDLFKNKNVDIKGVVITYGLGNKNTITLSSLEQENIGIVYCIQRYISIYNENIIEPQEMPLNIYYEDESCLYAYMVIITIALIQGVNISNIESKIINSINKF
;
A
#
# COMPACT_ATOMS: atom_id res chain seq x y z
N MET A 1 -11.11 -12.77 7.03
CA MET A 1 -11.23 -11.69 6.04
C MET A 1 -11.06 -10.34 6.70
N LYS A 2 -9.90 -9.71 6.47
CA LYS A 2 -9.61 -8.35 6.90
C LYS A 2 -10.28 -7.35 5.95
N LYS A 3 -10.60 -6.15 6.42
CA LYS A 3 -11.25 -5.08 5.66
C LYS A 3 -10.32 -3.91 5.39
N MET A 4 -10.40 -3.37 4.19
CA MET A 4 -9.68 -2.18 3.75
C MET A 4 -10.65 -1.14 3.21
N CYS A 5 -10.61 0.08 3.73
CA CYS A 5 -11.32 1.21 3.15
C CYS A 5 -10.34 2.05 2.31
N ILE A 6 -10.68 2.28 1.03
CA ILE A 6 -9.86 3.08 0.12
C ILE A 6 -10.48 4.46 -0.07
N TYR A 7 -9.71 5.46 0.31
CA TYR A 7 -9.92 6.87 0.11
C TYR A 7 -9.14 7.29 -1.14
N SER A 8 -9.80 7.18 -2.31
CA SER A 8 -9.27 7.68 -3.58
C SER A 8 -10.36 7.81 -4.65
N GLU A 9 -10.36 8.94 -5.35
CA GLU A 9 -11.10 9.12 -6.62
C GLU A 9 -10.33 8.56 -7.84
N ASP A 10 -9.11 8.06 -7.65
CA ASP A 10 -8.31 7.47 -8.73
C ASP A 10 -8.74 6.03 -9.00
N GLU A 11 -9.53 5.86 -10.05
CA GLU A 11 -10.04 4.57 -10.50
C GLU A 11 -8.93 3.61 -10.97
N ASN A 12 -7.81 4.12 -11.52
CA ASN A 12 -6.68 3.29 -11.89
C ASN A 12 -6.01 2.71 -10.64
N PHE A 13 -5.78 3.54 -9.62
CA PHE A 13 -5.24 3.08 -8.35
C PHE A 13 -6.10 1.95 -7.74
N VAL A 14 -7.42 2.14 -7.67
CA VAL A 14 -8.34 1.13 -7.13
C VAL A 14 -8.33 -0.16 -7.98
N ARG A 15 -8.27 -0.03 -9.31
CA ARG A 15 -8.13 -1.17 -10.24
C ARG A 15 -6.84 -1.95 -9.97
N HIS A 16 -5.71 -1.26 -9.81
CA HIS A 16 -4.42 -1.89 -9.52
C HIS A 16 -4.41 -2.59 -8.15
N ILE A 17 -4.99 -1.96 -7.12
CA ILE A 17 -5.21 -2.60 -5.80
C ILE A 17 -5.99 -3.91 -5.96
N HIS A 18 -7.11 -3.88 -6.69
CA HIS A 18 -7.92 -5.08 -6.90
C HIS A 18 -7.15 -6.21 -7.58
N ASN A 19 -6.41 -5.89 -8.65
CA ASN A 19 -5.63 -6.86 -9.40
C ASN A 19 -4.56 -7.51 -8.53
N MET A 20 -3.86 -6.72 -7.72
CA MET A 20 -2.80 -7.24 -6.87
C MET A 20 -3.31 -8.06 -5.68
N ILE A 21 -4.47 -7.74 -5.11
CA ILE A 21 -5.13 -8.59 -4.11
C ILE A 21 -5.33 -10.00 -4.69
N LYS A 22 -5.76 -10.10 -5.96
CA LYS A 22 -5.90 -11.40 -6.65
C LYS A 22 -4.55 -12.06 -6.93
N ILE A 23 -3.56 -11.31 -7.42
CA ILE A 23 -2.22 -11.83 -7.73
C ILE A 23 -1.57 -12.43 -6.47
N LEU A 24 -1.68 -11.72 -5.34
CA LEU A 24 -1.10 -12.15 -4.07
C LEU A 24 -1.98 -13.13 -3.30
N ASP A 25 -3.23 -13.34 -3.73
CA ASP A 25 -4.22 -14.21 -3.08
C ASP A 25 -4.46 -13.82 -1.61
N LEU A 26 -4.72 -12.52 -1.39
CA LEU A 26 -4.94 -11.98 -0.04
C LEU A 26 -6.42 -12.11 0.37
N ASP A 27 -6.66 -12.54 1.61
CA ASP A 27 -8.00 -12.54 2.24
C ASP A 27 -8.39 -11.12 2.71
N LEU A 28 -8.48 -10.22 1.74
CA LEU A 28 -8.71 -8.78 1.92
C LEU A 28 -9.97 -8.34 1.16
N HIS A 29 -10.97 -7.89 1.91
CA HIS A 29 -12.14 -7.23 1.34
C HIS A 29 -11.91 -5.72 1.31
N TYR A 30 -12.12 -5.07 0.17
CA TYR A 30 -12.00 -3.62 0.08
C TYR A 30 -13.33 -2.96 -0.31
N SER A 31 -13.57 -1.77 0.24
CA SER A 31 -14.67 -0.91 -0.12
C SER A 31 -14.17 0.49 -0.49
N LYS A 32 -14.90 1.15 -1.38
CA LYS A 32 -14.80 2.61 -1.57
C LYS A 32 -15.57 3.31 -0.45
N GLU A 33 -15.26 4.58 -0.24
CA GLU A 33 -15.74 5.49 0.82
C GLU A 33 -17.16 5.21 1.38
N ASN A 34 -17.32 5.47 2.69
CA ASN A 34 -18.55 5.45 3.53
C ASN A 34 -18.70 4.33 4.57
N THR A 35 -17.67 3.51 4.83
CA THR A 35 -17.71 2.51 5.92
C THR A 35 -16.42 2.49 6.74
N LEU A 36 -16.07 3.62 7.37
CA LEU A 36 -15.00 3.67 8.38
C LEU A 36 -15.17 2.64 9.50
N ALA A 37 -16.43 2.34 9.86
CA ALA A 37 -16.72 1.43 10.95
C ALA A 37 -16.11 0.03 10.71
N ASN A 38 -15.10 -0.30 11.52
CA ASN A 38 -14.45 -1.61 11.61
C ASN A 38 -13.54 -1.98 10.41
N SER A 39 -12.88 -1.02 9.77
CA SER A 39 -11.83 -1.34 8.79
C SER A 39 -10.45 -1.44 9.47
N GLU A 40 -9.76 -2.57 9.31
CA GLU A 40 -8.40 -2.73 9.84
C GLU A 40 -7.39 -1.90 9.07
N TYR A 41 -7.56 -1.80 7.76
CA TYR A 41 -6.72 -0.99 6.87
C TYR A 41 -7.49 0.21 6.33
N ILE A 42 -6.87 1.38 6.39
CA ILE A 42 -7.38 2.59 5.73
C ILE A 42 -6.29 3.09 4.78
N VAL A 43 -6.64 3.34 3.53
CA VAL A 43 -5.69 3.78 2.49
C VAL A 43 -6.12 5.12 1.93
N ILE A 44 -5.34 6.16 2.22
CA ILE A 44 -5.57 7.53 1.77
C ILE A 44 -4.59 7.82 0.64
N ASN A 45 -5.04 7.64 -0.60
CA ASN A 45 -4.17 7.84 -1.76
C ASN A 45 -4.12 9.30 -2.24
N ARG A 46 -5.15 10.09 -1.96
CA ARG A 46 -5.16 11.52 -2.26
C ARG A 46 -6.01 12.27 -1.25
N ASP A 47 -5.90 13.60 -1.24
CA ASP A 47 -6.74 14.47 -0.42
C ASP A 47 -8.22 14.12 -0.59
N ILE A 48 -8.84 13.74 0.51
CA ILE A 48 -10.30 13.62 0.61
C ILE A 48 -10.77 14.51 1.75
N ASN A 49 -11.92 15.13 1.52
CA ASN A 49 -12.64 15.84 2.57
C ASN A 49 -13.13 14.80 3.58
N PHE A 50 -12.33 14.53 4.61
CA PHE A 50 -12.80 13.73 5.73
C PHE A 50 -13.96 14.47 6.39
N GLN A 51 -15.15 13.88 6.32
CA GLN A 51 -16.31 14.33 7.10
C GLN A 51 -16.22 13.90 8.57
N TYR A 52 -15.05 13.41 8.99
CA TYR A 52 -14.81 12.78 10.28
C TYR A 52 -13.66 13.50 10.99
N ASP A 53 -13.84 13.76 12.28
CA ASP A 53 -12.85 14.47 13.11
C ASP A 53 -11.60 13.62 13.40
N GLY A 54 -11.63 12.32 13.09
CA GLY A 54 -10.50 11.41 13.24
C GLY A 54 -10.75 10.05 12.59
N ILE A 55 -9.66 9.30 12.47
CA ILE A 55 -9.61 7.95 11.89
C ILE A 55 -9.15 6.98 12.98
N ASP A 56 -9.88 5.87 13.15
CA ASP A 56 -9.53 4.80 14.07
C ASP A 56 -9.42 3.48 13.31
N CYS A 57 -8.21 2.94 13.20
CA CYS A 57 -7.91 1.70 12.48
C CYS A 57 -6.64 1.02 13.02
N GLU A 58 -6.35 -0.20 12.57
CA GLU A 58 -5.08 -0.87 12.91
C GLU A 58 -3.91 -0.22 12.15
N TYR A 59 -4.09 -0.01 10.83
CA TYR A 59 -3.07 0.56 9.95
C TYR A 59 -3.67 1.63 9.03
N CYS A 60 -3.03 2.79 8.96
CA CYS A 60 -3.41 3.88 8.09
C CYS A 60 -2.30 4.19 7.09
N PHE A 61 -2.55 3.95 5.81
CA PHE A 61 -1.66 4.26 4.71
C PHE A 61 -1.95 5.66 4.18
N ILE A 62 -0.92 6.48 4.04
CA ILE A 62 -1.04 7.86 3.56
C ILE A 62 -0.05 8.11 2.42
N ASN A 63 -0.55 8.48 1.24
CA ASN A 63 0.28 8.88 0.12
C ASN A 63 0.82 10.31 0.36
N MET A 64 2.07 10.44 0.73
CA MET A 64 2.66 11.74 1.05
C MET A 64 3.00 12.59 -0.19
N ASP A 65 2.98 12.01 -1.39
CA ASP A 65 3.18 12.76 -2.63
C ASP A 65 1.90 13.49 -3.05
N LEU A 66 0.72 12.94 -2.68
CA LEU A 66 -0.59 13.44 -3.08
C LEU A 66 -1.44 14.02 -1.92
N PHE A 67 -1.06 13.77 -0.67
CA PHE A 67 -1.75 14.28 0.52
C PHE A 67 -1.27 15.69 0.90
N LYS A 68 -2.19 16.65 0.91
CA LYS A 68 -1.95 18.06 1.24
C LYS A 68 -2.71 18.52 2.49
N ASN A 69 -3.72 17.78 2.93
CA ASN A 69 -4.44 18.10 4.17
C ASN A 69 -3.55 17.79 5.39
N LYS A 70 -3.53 18.66 6.40
CA LYS A 70 -2.54 18.59 7.48
C LYS A 70 -3.10 18.16 8.84
N ASN A 71 -4.42 18.12 9.00
CA ASN A 71 -5.05 18.00 10.32
C ASN A 71 -6.07 16.85 10.33
N VAL A 72 -5.58 15.61 10.25
CA VAL A 72 -6.40 14.41 10.51
C VAL A 72 -5.80 13.71 11.72
N ASP A 73 -6.59 13.52 12.78
CA ASP A 73 -6.18 12.72 13.93
C ASP A 73 -6.31 11.23 13.56
N ILE A 74 -5.24 10.46 13.72
CA ILE A 74 -5.19 9.05 13.32
C ILE A 74 -4.76 8.22 14.52
N LYS A 75 -5.65 7.34 14.95
CA LYS A 75 -5.40 6.32 15.96
C LYS A 75 -5.12 5.01 15.24
N GLY A 76 -3.86 4.58 15.28
CA GLY A 76 -3.37 3.39 14.57
C GLY A 76 -1.91 3.52 14.18
N VAL A 77 -1.37 2.50 13.51
CA VAL A 77 -0.02 2.55 12.93
C VAL A 77 -0.09 3.33 11.61
N VAL A 78 0.57 4.49 11.57
CA VAL A 78 0.64 5.32 10.35
C VAL A 78 1.79 4.83 9.46
N ILE A 79 1.47 4.47 8.23
CA ILE A 79 2.40 4.03 7.20
C ILE A 79 2.36 5.03 6.05
N THR A 80 3.34 5.92 6.00
CA THR A 80 3.49 6.87 4.89
C THR A 80 4.09 6.17 3.67
N TYR A 81 3.55 6.42 2.48
CA TYR A 81 4.08 5.90 1.23
C TYR A 81 4.21 7.00 0.17
N GLY A 82 5.11 6.78 -0.78
CA GLY A 82 5.42 7.71 -1.87
C GLY A 82 6.89 7.68 -2.27
N LEU A 83 7.26 8.42 -3.31
CA LEU A 83 8.61 8.47 -3.88
C LEU A 83 9.62 9.23 -3.00
N GLY A 84 9.14 10.01 -2.04
CA GLY A 84 10.01 10.68 -1.06
C GLY A 84 10.71 9.71 -0.11
N ASN A 85 12.03 9.88 0.08
CA ASN A 85 12.85 9.08 1.00
C ASN A 85 12.50 9.22 2.50
N LYS A 86 11.64 10.17 2.85
CA LYS A 86 11.11 10.34 4.21
C LYS A 86 9.86 9.50 4.45
N ASN A 87 9.36 8.75 3.47
CA ASN A 87 8.22 7.86 3.65
C ASN A 87 8.63 6.55 4.34
N THR A 88 7.66 5.87 4.96
CA THR A 88 7.86 4.54 5.55
C THR A 88 8.09 3.52 4.44
N ILE A 89 7.31 3.63 3.37
CA ILE A 89 7.43 2.85 2.16
C ILE A 89 7.81 3.77 1.02
N THR A 90 8.77 3.37 0.20
CA THR A 90 9.13 4.09 -1.02
C THR A 90 9.45 3.13 -2.15
N LEU A 91 9.55 3.66 -3.36
CA LEU A 91 10.11 2.97 -4.52
C LEU A 91 11.33 3.73 -4.98
N SER A 92 12.43 3.01 -5.23
CA SER A 92 13.62 3.56 -5.86
C SER A 92 13.89 2.88 -7.21
N SER A 93 14.89 3.41 -7.91
CA SER A 93 15.36 2.86 -9.19
C SER A 93 14.26 2.77 -10.26
N LEU A 94 13.39 3.79 -10.35
CA LEU A 94 12.43 3.90 -11.44
C LEU A 94 13.20 4.10 -12.75
N GLU A 95 13.31 3.04 -13.56
CA GLU A 95 14.05 3.10 -14.83
C GLU A 95 13.24 3.79 -15.92
N GLN A 96 13.94 4.33 -16.94
CA GLN A 96 13.33 5.11 -18.02
C GLN A 96 12.33 4.34 -18.88
N GLU A 97 12.38 3.00 -18.87
CA GLU A 97 11.51 2.13 -19.67
C GLU A 97 10.27 1.64 -18.90
N ASN A 98 10.03 2.18 -17.70
CA ASN A 98 9.00 1.69 -16.76
C ASN A 98 9.17 0.21 -16.39
N ILE A 99 10.39 -0.28 -16.43
CA ILE A 99 10.77 -1.65 -16.10
C ILE A 99 11.69 -1.59 -14.89
N GLY A 100 11.42 -2.42 -13.90
CA GLY A 100 12.28 -2.48 -12.71
C GLY A 100 11.95 -1.37 -11.72
N ILE A 101 11.61 -1.80 -10.51
CA ILE A 101 11.48 -0.95 -9.32
C ILE A 101 12.15 -1.65 -8.15
N VAL A 102 12.59 -0.90 -7.15
CA VAL A 102 12.96 -1.49 -5.86
C VAL A 102 11.97 -1.01 -4.82
N TYR A 103 11.19 -1.94 -4.28
CA TYR A 103 10.30 -1.67 -3.15
C TYR A 103 11.11 -1.61 -1.87
N CYS A 104 10.97 -0.53 -1.11
CA CYS A 104 11.78 -0.29 0.08
C CYS A 104 10.91 0.03 1.29
N ILE A 105 11.13 -0.71 2.38
CA ILE A 105 10.69 -0.33 3.72
C ILE A 105 11.83 0.44 4.37
N GLN A 106 11.62 1.74 4.62
CA GLN A 106 12.63 2.64 5.17
C GLN A 106 12.63 2.68 6.70
N ARG A 107 11.52 2.24 7.33
CA ARG A 107 11.34 2.27 8.80
C ARG A 107 10.62 1.02 9.28
N TYR A 108 10.87 0.65 10.54
CA TYR A 108 10.17 -0.44 11.20
C TYR A 108 8.66 -0.25 11.17
N ILE A 109 7.92 -1.33 10.87
CA ILE A 109 6.46 -1.37 10.93
C ILE A 109 6.08 -2.30 12.08
N SER A 110 5.37 -1.76 13.07
CA SER A 110 4.87 -2.55 14.20
C SER A 110 3.67 -3.37 13.76
N ILE A 111 3.70 -4.69 13.98
CA ILE A 111 2.55 -5.58 13.79
C ILE A 111 1.93 -5.87 15.17
N TYR A 112 0.60 -5.90 15.24
CA TYR A 112 -0.11 -6.35 16.44
C TYR A 112 0.39 -7.75 16.87
N ASN A 113 0.81 -7.91 18.14
CA ASN A 113 1.52 -9.06 18.75
C ASN A 113 3.07 -9.00 18.79
N GLU A 114 3.66 -7.81 18.94
CA GLU A 114 5.11 -7.59 19.22
C GLU A 114 6.10 -7.99 18.10
N ASN A 115 5.60 -8.38 16.93
CA ASN A 115 6.45 -8.58 15.75
C ASN A 115 6.69 -7.26 15.03
N ILE A 116 7.88 -7.10 14.46
CA ILE A 116 8.27 -5.94 13.67
C ILE A 116 8.63 -6.39 12.26
N ILE A 117 8.22 -5.61 11.26
CA ILE A 117 8.80 -5.70 9.91
C ILE A 117 10.01 -4.77 9.90
N GLU A 118 11.19 -5.33 9.65
CA GLU A 118 12.43 -4.55 9.58
C GLU A 118 12.57 -3.82 8.23
N PRO A 119 13.36 -2.74 8.17
CA PRO A 119 13.77 -2.13 6.92
C PRO A 119 14.41 -3.15 5.98
N GLN A 120 13.91 -3.20 4.75
CA GLN A 120 14.35 -4.15 3.74
C GLN A 120 14.00 -3.66 2.34
N GLU A 121 14.68 -4.22 1.34
CA GLU A 121 14.48 -3.93 -0.07
C GLU A 121 14.05 -5.18 -0.82
N MET A 122 13.16 -5.01 -1.78
CA MET A 122 12.72 -6.07 -2.69
C MET A 122 12.80 -5.53 -4.12
N PRO A 123 13.83 -5.93 -4.89
CA PRO A 123 13.88 -5.62 -6.31
C PRO A 123 12.74 -6.35 -7.03
N LEU A 124 12.05 -5.64 -7.90
CA LEU A 124 10.94 -6.17 -8.70
C LEU A 124 11.17 -5.78 -10.15
N ASN A 125 11.53 -6.76 -10.98
CA ASN A 125 11.63 -6.55 -12.42
C ASN A 125 10.23 -6.62 -13.06
N ILE A 126 9.48 -5.53 -12.96
CA ILE A 126 8.10 -5.43 -13.41
C ILE A 126 7.92 -4.26 -14.37
N TYR A 127 7.00 -4.40 -15.32
CA TYR A 127 6.48 -3.27 -16.06
C TYR A 127 5.37 -2.60 -15.26
N TYR A 128 5.40 -1.28 -15.12
CA TYR A 128 4.30 -0.52 -14.53
C TYR A 128 3.63 0.40 -15.55
N GLU A 129 2.29 0.38 -15.56
CA GLU A 129 1.47 1.11 -16.54
C GLU A 129 1.49 2.63 -16.29
N ASP A 130 1.33 3.03 -15.03
CA ASP A 130 1.23 4.40 -14.58
C ASP A 130 1.70 4.55 -13.12
N GLU A 131 1.72 5.78 -12.63
CA GLU A 131 2.09 6.10 -11.25
C GLU A 131 1.11 5.50 -10.22
N SER A 132 -0.16 5.38 -10.57
CA SER A 132 -1.19 4.76 -9.73
C SER A 132 -0.88 3.28 -9.46
N CYS A 133 -0.32 2.59 -10.45
CA CYS A 133 0.19 1.23 -10.30
C CYS A 133 1.30 1.15 -9.24
N LEU A 134 2.26 2.08 -9.28
CA LEU A 134 3.37 2.16 -8.31
C LEU A 134 2.86 2.35 -6.88
N TYR A 135 1.94 3.30 -6.68
CA TYR A 135 1.32 3.53 -5.37
C TYR A 135 0.57 2.31 -4.87
N ALA A 136 -0.14 1.62 -5.77
CA ALA A 136 -0.85 0.40 -5.40
C ALA A 136 0.15 -0.65 -4.89
N TYR A 137 1.26 -0.89 -5.63
CA TYR A 137 2.33 -1.83 -5.24
C TYR A 137 2.82 -1.58 -3.81
N MET A 138 3.13 -0.31 -3.49
CA MET A 138 3.55 0.08 -2.15
C MET A 138 2.55 -0.36 -1.08
N VAL A 139 1.25 -0.15 -1.29
CA VAL A 139 0.20 -0.49 -0.31
C VAL A 139 0.05 -2.01 -0.15
N ILE A 140 -0.14 -2.74 -1.24
CA ILE A 140 -0.54 -4.15 -1.16
C ILE A 140 0.62 -5.09 -0.82
N ILE A 141 1.85 -4.79 -1.26
CA ILE A 141 3.04 -5.51 -0.78
C ILE A 141 3.15 -5.36 0.74
N THR A 142 2.99 -4.14 1.25
CA THR A 142 3.07 -3.88 2.70
C THR A 142 1.97 -4.61 3.46
N ILE A 143 0.73 -4.59 2.97
CA ILE A 143 -0.38 -5.34 3.59
C ILE A 143 -0.09 -6.85 3.58
N ALA A 144 0.44 -7.40 2.48
CA ALA A 144 0.81 -8.81 2.41
C ALA A 144 1.87 -9.17 3.47
N LEU A 145 2.89 -8.33 3.64
CA LEU A 145 3.91 -8.51 4.68
C LEU A 145 3.31 -8.43 6.10
N ILE A 146 2.41 -7.47 6.36
CA ILE A 146 1.69 -7.35 7.64
C ILE A 146 0.85 -8.61 7.93
N GLN A 147 0.26 -9.21 6.89
CA GLN A 147 -0.48 -10.48 7.00
C GLN A 147 0.43 -11.71 7.10
N GLY A 148 1.75 -11.53 7.15
CA GLY A 148 2.73 -12.61 7.33
C GLY A 148 3.11 -13.34 6.04
N VAL A 149 2.77 -12.81 4.87
CA VAL A 149 3.22 -13.38 3.60
C VAL A 149 4.72 -13.10 3.45
N ASN A 150 5.51 -14.16 3.22
CA ASN A 150 6.94 -14.01 3.03
C ASN A 150 7.28 -13.22 1.74
N ILE A 151 8.29 -12.36 1.82
CA ILE A 151 8.71 -11.49 0.72
C ILE A 151 9.06 -12.26 -0.57
N SER A 152 9.71 -13.42 -0.47
CA SER A 152 10.04 -14.24 -1.65
C SER A 152 8.79 -14.80 -2.34
N ASN A 153 7.73 -15.06 -1.57
CA ASN A 153 6.45 -15.51 -2.11
C ASN A 153 5.71 -14.36 -2.80
N ILE A 154 5.79 -13.15 -2.25
CA ILE A 154 5.22 -11.93 -2.86
C ILE A 154 5.90 -11.69 -4.21
N GLU A 155 7.22 -11.62 -4.23
CA GLU A 155 8.04 -11.43 -5.43
C GLU A 155 7.69 -12.48 -6.50
N SER A 156 7.73 -13.76 -6.14
CA SER A 156 7.43 -14.86 -7.06
C SER A 156 6.04 -14.77 -7.68
N LYS A 157 5.01 -14.41 -6.88
CA LYS A 157 3.63 -14.28 -7.39
C LYS A 157 3.50 -13.10 -8.35
N ILE A 158 4.13 -11.96 -8.06
CA ILE A 158 4.12 -10.78 -8.93
C ILE A 158 4.80 -11.10 -10.26
N ILE A 159 6.02 -11.64 -10.24
CA ILE A 159 6.78 -11.97 -11.45
C ILE A 159 6.02 -13.01 -12.31
N ASN A 160 5.47 -14.06 -11.70
CA ASN A 160 4.71 -15.08 -12.42
C ASN A 160 3.39 -14.58 -13.03
N SER A 161 2.83 -13.47 -12.51
CA SER A 161 1.63 -12.87 -13.08
C SER A 161 1.90 -12.16 -14.42
N ILE A 162 3.14 -11.71 -14.62
CA ILE A 162 3.58 -10.97 -15.81
C ILE A 162 3.95 -11.96 -16.93
N ASN A 163 4.62 -13.06 -16.60
CA ASN A 163 5.06 -14.09 -17.56
C ASN A 163 3.91 -14.96 -18.14
N LYS A 164 2.65 -14.63 -17.86
CA LYS A 164 1.46 -15.33 -18.37
C LYS A 164 0.88 -14.74 -19.65
N PHE A 165 1.55 -13.73 -20.21
CA PHE A 165 1.25 -13.11 -21.50
C PHE A 165 2.47 -13.21 -22.42
#